data_AF-A0A3D3HLD7-F1
#
_entry.id   AF-A0A3D3HLD7-F1
#
_cell.length_a   1.000
_cell.length_b   1.000
_cell.length_c   1.000
_cell.angle_alpha   90.00
_cell.angle_beta   90.00
_cell.angle_gamma   90.00
#
_symmetry.space_group_name_H-M   'P 1'
#
loop_
_entity.id
_entity.type
_entity.pdbx_description
1 polymer ?
#
loop_
_entity_poly.entity_id
_entity_poly.type
_entity_poly.pdbx_seq_one_letter_code
_entity_poly.pdbx_strand_id
1 'polypeptide(L)'
;MRGIITGIALILFLSGCQSRVAEVPSVAANLTPQTGEVAKQVFPVSVNVSAPEGLRPCCAFGYDLGAKLGPVPVPFYRIGNVLTTESLGEHVYNDSFWFGITEVIGLSNENLGIIYSRKGGFIDIAHVRDTADYTYYLFTQIYPRLGEAWMLTLTDELASRRVQFRAFTPPDNAGDRYTLSVYLAARLAFRMAVWHEIAQWYGYHSVPGFSEEISAFTPEDLYSNLLGARLAITLLLEGQGRSVADFNRGMQGILPSALAQLSAQPADATRAAFDSIDGRWWDKRQRVPEKFLVLYRDYNVEDDRLPSQPEQETEAAMRLALPRYYRNWSLADLAVFELWPARDMGNLPATVLPFTERDFPALIRHAAEVDAKTSPLSVQRDK
;
A
#
# COMPACT_ATOMS: atom_id res chain seq x y z
N MET A 1 -64.36 -49.18 10.51
CA MET A 1 -64.31 -48.10 11.51
C MET A 1 -62.95 -47.43 11.40
N ARG A 2 -62.87 -46.26 10.73
CA ARG A 2 -62.39 -44.98 11.31
C ARG A 2 -61.09 -45.17 12.12
N GLY A 3 -59.89 -44.86 11.64
CA GLY A 3 -59.46 -43.82 10.70
C GLY A 3 -59.16 -42.53 11.46
N ILE A 4 -57.96 -42.41 12.05
CA ILE A 4 -57.35 -41.15 12.52
C ILE A 4 -55.84 -41.27 12.33
N ILE A 5 -55.33 -40.72 11.22
CA ILE A 5 -53.91 -40.41 11.03
C ILE A 5 -53.74 -38.96 11.49
N THR A 6 -53.12 -38.76 12.65
CA THR A 6 -52.81 -37.44 13.17
C THR A 6 -51.55 -36.94 12.50
N GLY A 7 -51.70 -36.15 11.43
CA GLY A 7 -50.58 -35.42 10.81
C GLY A 7 -50.19 -34.23 11.68
N ILE A 8 -49.01 -34.29 12.29
CA ILE A 8 -48.38 -33.14 12.96
C ILE A 8 -47.79 -32.25 11.86
N ALA A 9 -48.45 -31.14 11.56
CA ALA A 9 -47.90 -30.08 10.72
C ALA A 9 -46.92 -29.25 11.58
N LEU A 10 -45.63 -29.51 11.41
CA LEU A 10 -44.56 -28.72 12.01
C LEU A 10 -44.39 -27.43 11.19
N ILE A 11 -45.01 -26.33 11.64
CA ILE A 11 -44.77 -25.00 11.08
C ILE A 11 -43.42 -24.52 11.64
N LEU A 12 -42.36 -24.69 10.86
CA LEU A 12 -41.06 -24.07 11.09
C LEU A 12 -41.20 -22.58 10.81
N PHE A 13 -41.28 -21.76 11.86
CA PHE A 13 -41.02 -20.32 11.78
C PHE A 13 -39.53 -20.13 11.44
N LEU A 14 -39.22 -19.93 10.16
CA LEU A 14 -37.96 -19.35 9.73
C LEU A 14 -37.90 -17.91 10.25
N SER A 15 -37.37 -17.74 11.46
CA SER A 15 -36.88 -16.45 11.93
C SER A 15 -35.67 -16.11 11.08
N GLY A 16 -35.91 -15.43 9.95
CA GLY A 16 -34.84 -14.84 9.16
C GLY A 16 -34.08 -13.88 10.05
N CYS A 17 -32.86 -14.26 10.45
CA CYS A 17 -31.90 -13.28 10.92
C CYS A 17 -31.67 -12.32 9.74
N GLN A 18 -32.32 -11.16 9.78
CA GLN A 18 -31.88 -10.03 8.98
C GLN A 18 -30.48 -9.70 9.48
N SER A 19 -29.46 -10.24 8.82
CA SER A 19 -28.08 -9.78 8.94
C SER A 19 -28.12 -8.28 8.65
N ARG A 20 -28.14 -7.45 9.69
CA ARG A 20 -27.93 -6.01 9.53
C ARG A 20 -26.53 -5.88 8.96
N VAL A 21 -26.43 -5.58 7.67
CA VAL A 21 -25.16 -5.17 7.05
C VAL A 21 -24.66 -4.02 7.91
N ALA A 22 -23.50 -4.21 8.54
CA ALA A 22 -22.93 -3.19 9.41
C ALA A 22 -22.66 -1.93 8.57
N GLU A 23 -23.09 -0.77 9.05
CA GLU A 23 -22.97 0.49 8.34
C GLU A 23 -21.49 0.84 8.12
N VAL A 24 -21.14 1.24 6.90
CA VAL A 24 -19.81 1.76 6.55
C VAL A 24 -19.74 3.20 7.07
N PRO A 25 -18.81 3.53 7.99
CA PRO A 25 -18.71 4.88 8.53
C PRO A 25 -18.25 5.85 7.44
N SER A 26 -18.85 7.04 7.37
CA SER A 26 -18.28 8.12 6.57
C SER A 26 -17.16 8.79 7.37
N VAL A 27 -15.92 8.61 6.93
CA VAL A 27 -14.73 9.21 7.56
C VAL A 27 -14.11 10.23 6.61
N ALA A 28 -13.85 11.44 7.12
CA ALA A 28 -13.21 12.48 6.32
C ALA A 28 -11.69 12.30 6.35
N ALA A 29 -11.07 12.11 5.18
CA ALA A 29 -9.62 12.00 5.09
C ALA A 29 -8.94 13.32 5.49
N ASN A 30 -7.82 13.26 6.23
CA ASN A 30 -6.98 14.42 6.48
C ASN A 30 -5.75 14.45 5.57
N LEU A 31 -5.87 15.17 4.46
CA LEU A 31 -4.80 15.34 3.49
C LEU A 31 -4.08 16.70 3.62
N THR A 32 -4.07 17.29 4.82
CA THR A 32 -3.22 18.46 5.07
C THR A 32 -1.73 18.11 4.88
N PRO A 33 -0.90 19.03 4.37
CA PRO A 33 0.48 18.70 4.03
C PRO A 33 1.33 18.13 5.18
N GLN A 34 1.00 18.47 6.42
CA GLN A 34 1.51 17.82 7.63
C GLN A 34 0.32 17.51 8.52
N THR A 35 0.19 16.26 8.98
CA THR A 35 -0.86 15.91 9.95
C THR A 35 -0.53 16.52 11.31
N GLY A 36 -1.54 17.16 11.91
CA GLY A 36 -1.55 17.57 13.32
C GLY A 36 -2.58 16.78 14.13
N GLU A 37 -3.06 15.65 13.59
CA GLU A 37 -4.11 14.85 14.23
C GLU A 37 -3.56 14.18 15.48
N VAL A 38 -4.31 14.27 16.58
CA VAL A 38 -3.97 13.61 17.83
C VAL A 38 -5.18 12.83 18.33
N ALA A 39 -4.93 11.77 19.08
CA ALA A 39 -5.98 10.96 19.67
C ALA A 39 -6.79 11.83 20.65
N LYS A 40 -8.09 12.03 20.37
CA LYS A 40 -9.00 12.74 21.29
C LYS A 40 -9.29 11.94 22.56
N GLN A 41 -9.17 10.63 22.46
CA GLN A 41 -9.29 9.67 23.56
C GLN A 41 -8.52 8.40 23.21
N VAL A 42 -8.29 7.54 24.20
CA VAL A 42 -7.74 6.20 23.96
C VAL A 42 -8.86 5.27 23.53
N PHE A 43 -8.69 4.65 22.36
CA PHE A 43 -9.62 3.63 21.87
C PHE A 43 -9.09 2.23 22.18
N PRO A 44 -9.98 1.22 22.25
CA PRO A 44 -9.55 -0.17 22.27
C PRO A 44 -8.68 -0.49 21.05
N VAL A 45 -7.66 -1.30 21.24
CA VAL A 45 -6.74 -1.75 20.18
C VAL A 45 -6.93 -3.25 20.00
N SER A 46 -7.01 -3.69 18.75
CA SER A 46 -7.15 -5.11 18.45
C SER A 46 -5.95 -5.93 18.96
N VAL A 47 -6.22 -7.17 19.36
CA VAL A 47 -5.21 -8.14 19.80
C VAL A 47 -5.11 -9.26 18.78
N ASN A 48 -3.91 -9.83 18.61
CA ASN A 48 -3.64 -10.96 17.69
C ASN A 48 -3.95 -10.68 16.21
N VAL A 49 -3.71 -9.45 15.74
CA VAL A 49 -3.74 -9.15 14.30
C VAL A 49 -2.52 -9.82 13.65
N SER A 50 -2.75 -10.70 12.67
CA SER A 50 -1.67 -11.32 11.89
C SER A 50 -0.94 -10.28 11.06
N ALA A 51 0.38 -10.43 10.91
CA ALA A 51 1.14 -9.61 9.97
C ALA A 51 0.55 -9.75 8.55
N PRO A 52 0.52 -8.68 7.74
CA PRO A 52 0.24 -8.84 6.33
C PRO A 52 1.25 -9.80 5.68
N GLU A 53 0.77 -10.77 4.92
CA GLU A 53 1.57 -11.80 4.25
C GLU A 53 1.48 -11.60 2.73
N GLY A 54 2.62 -11.34 2.09
CA GLY A 54 2.62 -10.91 0.70
C GLY A 54 2.03 -9.49 0.54
N LEU A 55 2.07 -9.01 -0.69
CA LEU A 55 1.44 -7.75 -1.09
C LEU A 55 0.31 -8.09 -2.06
N ARG A 56 -0.66 -7.18 -2.17
CA ARG A 56 -1.63 -7.24 -3.25
C ARG A 56 -0.88 -7.18 -4.58
N PRO A 57 -1.34 -7.87 -5.64
CA PRO A 57 -0.70 -7.75 -6.94
C PRO A 57 -0.64 -6.27 -7.37
N CYS A 58 0.56 -5.67 -7.38
CA CYS A 58 0.75 -4.29 -7.80
C CYS A 58 0.29 -4.13 -9.25
N CYS A 59 -0.43 -3.04 -9.55
CA CYS A 59 -0.87 -2.80 -10.91
C CYS A 59 0.33 -2.34 -11.74
N ALA A 60 0.66 -3.03 -12.83
CA ALA A 60 1.69 -2.53 -13.73
C ALA A 60 1.31 -1.13 -14.27
N PHE A 61 2.19 -0.14 -14.09
CA PHE A 61 1.90 1.25 -14.48
C PHE A 61 1.60 1.38 -15.99
N GLY A 62 0.37 1.78 -16.31
CA GLY A 62 -0.18 1.81 -17.66
C GLY A 62 -1.58 1.17 -17.71
N TYR A 63 -2.16 1.04 -18.89
CA TYR A 63 -3.45 0.36 -19.06
C TYR A 63 -3.56 -0.41 -20.38
N ASP A 64 -4.49 -1.37 -20.43
CA ASP A 64 -4.74 -2.22 -21.59
C ASP A 64 -3.48 -3.01 -22.02
N LEU A 65 -2.71 -3.42 -21.01
CA LEU A 65 -1.35 -3.94 -21.17
C LEU A 65 -1.40 -5.36 -21.73
N GLY A 66 -0.58 -5.61 -22.75
CA GLY A 66 -0.34 -6.98 -23.21
C GLY A 66 0.50 -7.76 -22.19
N ALA A 67 0.32 -9.07 -22.15
CA ALA A 67 1.17 -9.97 -21.38
C ALA A 67 2.00 -10.90 -22.29
N LYS A 68 3.06 -11.47 -21.73
CA LYS A 68 3.82 -12.57 -22.34
C LYS A 68 4.31 -13.57 -21.28
N LEU A 69 4.54 -14.81 -21.71
CA LEU A 69 5.18 -15.85 -20.92
C LEU A 69 6.51 -16.19 -21.57
N GLY A 70 7.62 -15.78 -20.93
CA GLY A 70 8.94 -15.80 -21.55
C GLY A 70 8.95 -14.99 -22.86
N PRO A 71 9.35 -15.57 -24.01
CA PRO A 71 9.36 -14.86 -25.29
C PRO A 71 7.99 -14.83 -26.00
N VAL A 72 6.97 -15.54 -25.49
CA VAL A 72 5.70 -15.78 -26.21
C VAL A 72 4.61 -14.81 -25.73
N PRO A 73 4.07 -13.93 -26.60
CA PRO A 73 2.91 -13.11 -26.26
C PRO A 73 1.69 -13.96 -25.95
N VAL A 74 0.88 -13.53 -24.97
CA VAL A 74 -0.44 -14.12 -24.72
C VAL A 74 -1.47 -13.36 -25.57
N PRO A 75 -1.97 -13.94 -26.68
CA PRO A 75 -2.89 -13.23 -27.56
C PRO A 75 -4.25 -13.05 -26.89
N PHE A 76 -4.94 -11.95 -27.21
CA PHE A 76 -6.29 -11.61 -26.72
C PHE A 76 -6.44 -11.42 -25.19
N TYR A 77 -5.37 -11.58 -24.42
CA TYR A 77 -5.33 -11.24 -23.00
C TYR A 77 -4.72 -9.85 -22.81
N ARG A 78 -5.43 -9.00 -22.08
CA ARG A 78 -4.98 -7.66 -21.70
C ARG A 78 -5.31 -7.38 -20.25
N ILE A 79 -4.42 -6.68 -19.57
CA ILE A 79 -4.58 -6.30 -18.18
C ILE A 79 -5.20 -4.90 -18.13
N GLY A 80 -6.42 -4.82 -17.61
CA GLY A 80 -7.12 -3.56 -17.38
C GLY A 80 -6.79 -3.02 -16.00
N ASN A 81 -6.03 -1.92 -15.93
CA ASN A 81 -5.51 -1.35 -14.68
C ASN A 81 -6.18 -0.01 -14.32
N VAL A 82 -7.36 0.28 -14.86
CA VAL A 82 -8.05 1.55 -14.60
C VAL A 82 -9.31 1.29 -13.79
N LEU A 83 -9.39 1.95 -12.64
CA LEU A 83 -10.49 1.86 -11.69
C LEU A 83 -11.32 3.15 -11.70
N THR A 84 -12.52 3.13 -11.11
CA THR A 84 -13.27 4.34 -10.78
C THR A 84 -13.55 4.45 -9.28
N THR A 85 -13.91 5.65 -8.83
CA THR A 85 -14.29 5.92 -7.44
C THR A 85 -15.51 5.11 -6.98
N GLU A 86 -16.38 4.71 -7.91
CA GLU A 86 -17.58 3.91 -7.64
C GLU A 86 -17.29 2.41 -7.62
N SER A 87 -16.14 1.99 -8.15
CA SER A 87 -15.78 0.59 -8.33
C SER A 87 -14.68 0.13 -7.39
N LEU A 88 -14.44 0.80 -6.25
CA LEU A 88 -13.34 0.44 -5.33
C LEU A 88 -13.53 -0.93 -4.65
N GLY A 89 -14.77 -1.42 -4.55
CA GLY A 89 -15.08 -2.65 -3.81
C GLY A 89 -14.99 -2.50 -2.30
N GLU A 90 -15.04 -3.61 -1.58
CA GLU A 90 -14.81 -3.67 -0.14
C GLU A 90 -13.30 -3.70 0.17
N HIS A 91 -12.88 -3.19 1.33
CA HIS A 91 -11.50 -3.39 1.80
C HIS A 91 -11.40 -4.68 2.60
N VAL A 92 -10.46 -5.55 2.26
CA VAL A 92 -10.18 -6.78 3.03
C VAL A 92 -8.75 -6.71 3.57
N TYR A 93 -8.60 -6.50 4.88
CA TYR A 93 -7.28 -6.54 5.52
C TYR A 93 -6.49 -7.80 5.14
N ASN A 94 -5.24 -7.61 4.72
CA ASN A 94 -4.32 -8.69 4.36
C ASN A 94 -4.87 -9.61 3.24
N ASP A 95 -5.47 -9.02 2.20
CA ASP A 95 -5.85 -9.77 1.01
C ASP A 95 -4.58 -10.09 0.19
N SER A 96 -3.98 -11.24 0.50
CA SER A 96 -2.70 -11.67 -0.06
C SER A 96 -2.80 -12.30 -1.46
N PHE A 97 -1.69 -12.25 -2.20
CA PHE A 97 -1.46 -12.82 -3.54
C PHE A 97 -2.12 -14.20 -3.86
N TRP A 98 -2.28 -15.11 -2.89
CA TRP A 98 -2.96 -16.40 -3.13
C TRP A 98 -4.46 -16.28 -3.37
N PHE A 99 -5.09 -15.21 -2.86
CA PHE A 99 -6.41 -14.75 -3.26
C PHE A 99 -6.35 -13.82 -4.48
N GLY A 100 -5.23 -13.16 -4.79
CA GLY A 100 -5.04 -12.39 -6.03
C GLY A 100 -5.23 -13.20 -7.34
N ILE A 101 -5.02 -14.53 -7.31
CA ILE A 101 -5.37 -15.41 -8.44
C ILE A 101 -6.91 -15.46 -8.64
N THR A 102 -7.70 -15.27 -7.57
CA THR A 102 -9.17 -15.14 -7.63
C THR A 102 -9.59 -13.78 -8.21
N GLU A 103 -8.78 -12.75 -8.02
CA GLU A 103 -8.95 -11.40 -8.57
C GLU A 103 -8.72 -11.38 -10.09
N VAL A 104 -7.68 -12.09 -10.56
CA VAL A 104 -7.42 -12.33 -12.00
C VAL A 104 -8.56 -13.10 -12.68
N ILE A 105 -9.35 -13.88 -11.93
CA ILE A 105 -10.55 -14.60 -12.41
C ILE A 105 -11.88 -13.92 -12.02
N GLY A 106 -11.84 -12.69 -11.47
CA GLY A 106 -13.03 -11.87 -11.20
C GLY A 106 -13.94 -12.37 -10.08
N LEU A 107 -13.40 -13.04 -9.06
CA LEU A 107 -14.13 -13.58 -7.91
C LEU A 107 -13.84 -12.85 -6.58
N SER A 108 -13.08 -11.75 -6.60
CA SER A 108 -12.86 -10.90 -5.42
C SER A 108 -13.96 -9.84 -5.27
N ASN A 109 -14.28 -9.49 -4.01
CA ASN A 109 -15.13 -8.34 -3.67
C ASN A 109 -14.31 -7.04 -3.54
N GLU A 110 -12.98 -7.16 -3.54
CA GLU A 110 -12.04 -6.06 -3.57
C GLU A 110 -11.62 -5.80 -5.03
N ASN A 111 -11.62 -4.54 -5.47
CA ASN A 111 -11.13 -4.18 -6.80
C ASN A 111 -9.84 -3.35 -6.65
N LEU A 112 -8.83 -3.73 -7.43
CA LEU A 112 -7.55 -3.03 -7.55
C LEU A 112 -7.42 -2.35 -8.91
N GLY A 113 -6.58 -1.32 -8.96
CA GLY A 113 -6.35 -0.53 -10.16
C GLY A 113 -5.83 0.86 -9.84
N ILE A 114 -5.53 1.59 -10.90
CA ILE A 114 -4.98 2.93 -10.84
C ILE A 114 -6.07 3.94 -11.20
N ILE A 115 -6.11 5.03 -10.44
CA ILE A 115 -6.98 6.19 -10.68
C ILE A 115 -6.11 7.42 -10.89
N TYR A 116 -6.33 8.16 -11.97
CA TYR A 116 -5.73 9.49 -12.11
C TYR A 116 -6.51 10.51 -11.27
N SER A 117 -5.79 11.35 -10.55
CA SER A 117 -6.35 12.44 -9.76
C SER A 117 -5.57 13.72 -10.04
N ARG A 118 -6.28 14.84 -10.17
CA ARG A 118 -5.63 16.09 -10.61
C ARG A 118 -4.61 16.61 -9.62
N LYS A 119 -4.80 16.36 -8.32
CA LYS A 119 -3.89 16.83 -7.26
C LYS A 119 -2.96 15.75 -6.73
N GLY A 120 -3.28 14.47 -6.95
CA GLY A 120 -2.49 13.33 -6.47
C GLY A 120 -1.70 12.61 -7.55
N GLY A 121 -1.83 13.01 -8.83
CA GLY A 121 -1.29 12.23 -9.94
C GLY A 121 -2.01 10.87 -10.06
N PHE A 122 -1.30 9.86 -10.54
CA PHE A 122 -1.78 8.49 -10.53
C PHE A 122 -1.72 7.91 -9.11
N ILE A 123 -2.78 7.20 -8.71
CA ILE A 123 -2.91 6.57 -7.41
C ILE A 123 -3.17 5.09 -7.62
N ASP A 124 -2.25 4.22 -7.17
CA ASP A 124 -2.47 2.77 -7.12
C ASP A 124 -3.16 2.42 -5.79
N ILE A 125 -4.39 1.89 -5.89
CA ILE A 125 -5.19 1.52 -4.72
C ILE A 125 -4.58 0.35 -3.94
N ALA A 126 -3.82 -0.56 -4.57
CA ALA A 126 -3.13 -1.64 -3.89
C ALA A 126 -2.11 -1.08 -2.89
N HIS A 127 -1.25 -0.16 -3.33
CA HIS A 127 -0.25 0.50 -2.48
C HIS A 127 -0.88 1.30 -1.32
N VAL A 128 -1.99 1.99 -1.58
CA VAL A 128 -2.75 2.68 -0.54
C VAL A 128 -3.23 1.69 0.54
N ARG A 129 -3.79 0.55 0.14
CA ARG A 129 -4.34 -0.44 1.05
C ARG A 129 -3.27 -1.23 1.79
N ASP A 130 -2.22 -1.66 1.12
CA ASP A 130 -1.13 -2.43 1.73
C ASP A 130 -0.38 -1.62 2.79
N THR A 131 -0.05 -0.36 2.51
CA THR A 131 0.61 0.49 3.52
C THR A 131 -0.34 0.84 4.67
N ALA A 132 -1.65 0.97 4.41
CA ALA A 132 -2.63 1.16 5.47
C ALA A 132 -2.74 -0.08 6.39
N ASP A 133 -2.80 -1.27 5.81
CA ASP A 133 -2.83 -2.55 6.54
C ASP A 133 -1.57 -2.74 7.40
N TYR A 134 -0.37 -2.48 6.85
CA TYR A 134 0.86 -2.52 7.64
C TYR A 134 0.88 -1.47 8.76
N THR A 135 0.35 -0.27 8.52
CA THR A 135 0.25 0.76 9.57
C THR A 135 -0.64 0.28 10.71
N TYR A 136 -1.80 -0.32 10.40
CA TYR A 136 -2.69 -0.89 11.40
C TYR A 136 -2.03 -2.04 12.18
N TYR A 137 -1.42 -2.99 11.47
CA TYR A 137 -0.70 -4.10 12.08
C TYR A 137 0.35 -3.61 13.06
N LEU A 138 1.28 -2.77 12.60
CA LEU A 138 2.38 -2.24 13.41
C LEU A 138 1.85 -1.49 14.63
N PHE A 139 0.79 -0.70 14.47
CA PHE A 139 0.15 -0.01 15.59
C PHE A 139 -0.32 -0.99 16.68
N THR A 140 -0.94 -2.11 16.30
CA THR A 140 -1.41 -3.13 17.25
C THR A 140 -0.27 -3.81 18.01
N GLN A 141 0.92 -3.89 17.41
CA GLN A 141 2.11 -4.45 18.06
C GLN A 141 2.83 -3.42 18.94
N ILE A 142 2.87 -2.16 18.49
CA ILE A 142 3.62 -1.06 19.13
C ILE A 142 2.92 -0.54 20.37
N TYR A 143 1.63 -0.20 20.28
CA TYR A 143 0.90 0.45 21.36
C TYR A 143 0.97 -0.27 22.72
N PRO A 144 0.77 -1.61 22.82
CA PRO A 144 0.83 -2.31 24.10
C PRO A 144 2.24 -2.35 24.71
N ARG A 145 3.29 -2.12 23.91
CA ARG A 145 4.71 -2.25 24.30
C ARG A 145 5.50 -0.97 24.12
N LEU A 146 4.82 0.16 23.95
CA LEU A 146 5.46 1.44 23.70
C LEU A 146 6.39 1.80 24.87
N GLY A 147 7.68 1.99 24.58
CA GLY A 147 8.72 2.28 25.56
C GLY A 147 9.61 1.09 25.92
N GLU A 148 9.21 -0.13 25.55
CA GLU A 148 10.03 -1.33 25.78
C GLU A 148 11.08 -1.50 24.68
N ALA A 149 12.22 -2.10 25.01
CA ALA A 149 13.15 -2.63 24.02
C ALA A 149 12.69 -4.03 23.59
N TRP A 150 12.46 -4.21 22.29
CA TRP A 150 12.04 -5.49 21.72
C TRP A 150 12.24 -5.52 20.21
N MET A 151 12.04 -6.69 19.62
CA MET A 151 12.23 -6.91 18.20
C MET A 151 10.98 -7.54 17.58
N LEU A 152 10.56 -7.01 16.43
CA LEU A 152 9.53 -7.58 15.58
C LEU A 152 10.19 -8.21 14.35
N THR A 153 9.96 -9.49 14.11
CA THR A 153 10.35 -10.17 12.87
C THR A 153 9.19 -10.15 11.88
N LEU A 154 9.46 -9.80 10.64
CA LEU A 154 8.52 -9.82 9.53
C LEU A 154 8.94 -10.91 8.53
N THR A 155 8.05 -11.27 7.60
CA THR A 155 8.37 -12.24 6.54
C THR A 155 9.54 -11.75 5.68
N ASP A 156 10.31 -12.67 5.12
CA ASP A 156 11.48 -12.32 4.29
C ASP A 156 11.06 -11.66 2.97
N GLU A 157 11.87 -10.71 2.51
CA GLU A 157 11.72 -10.02 1.23
C GLU A 157 13.10 -9.61 0.73
N LEU A 158 13.79 -10.54 0.05
CA LEU A 158 15.25 -10.60 -0.19
C LEU A 158 16.16 -10.54 1.05
N ALA A 159 15.66 -10.02 2.16
CA ALA A 159 16.34 -9.96 3.43
C ALA A 159 15.36 -10.30 4.54
N SER A 160 15.90 -10.76 5.67
CA SER A 160 15.11 -10.97 6.87
C SER A 160 14.80 -9.62 7.50
N ARG A 161 13.54 -9.21 7.39
CA ARG A 161 13.04 -7.90 7.81
C ARG A 161 12.80 -7.90 9.33
N ARG A 162 13.42 -6.95 10.04
CA ARG A 162 13.28 -6.80 11.49
C ARG A 162 13.09 -5.34 11.87
N VAL A 163 12.23 -5.10 12.85
CA VAL A 163 12.12 -3.78 13.49
C VAL A 163 12.64 -3.88 14.92
N GLN A 164 13.72 -3.15 15.22
CA GLN A 164 14.30 -3.04 16.55
C GLN A 164 13.70 -1.82 17.26
N PHE A 165 12.89 -2.04 18.29
CA PHE A 165 12.36 -0.99 19.15
C PHE A 165 13.34 -0.72 20.29
N ARG A 166 13.61 0.56 20.54
CA ARG A 166 14.49 0.99 21.62
C ARG A 166 13.69 1.29 22.88
N ALA A 167 14.28 1.00 24.04
CA ALA A 167 13.69 1.41 25.30
C ALA A 167 13.74 2.93 25.46
N PHE A 168 12.64 3.53 25.91
CA PHE A 168 12.55 4.94 26.24
C PHE A 168 11.39 5.17 27.21
N THR A 169 11.36 6.32 27.89
CA THR A 169 10.21 6.71 28.72
C THR A 169 9.10 7.29 27.82
N PRO A 170 7.94 6.62 27.71
CA PRO A 170 6.81 7.15 26.92
C PRO A 170 6.20 8.40 27.57
N PRO A 171 5.37 9.15 26.83
CA PRO A 171 4.56 10.23 27.43
C PRO A 171 3.71 9.73 28.61
N ASP A 172 3.53 10.56 29.64
CA ASP A 172 2.63 10.22 30.77
C ASP A 172 1.16 10.18 30.34
N ASN A 173 0.77 11.06 29.41
CA ASN A 173 -0.60 11.15 28.93
C ASN A 173 -0.92 9.98 27.97
N ALA A 174 -2.02 9.28 28.24
CA ALA A 174 -2.39 8.10 27.48
C ALA A 174 -2.75 8.40 26.00
N GLY A 175 -3.34 9.57 25.71
CA GLY A 175 -3.60 10.02 24.34
C GLY A 175 -2.32 10.36 23.57
N ASP A 176 -1.31 10.91 24.25
CA ASP A 176 0.01 11.13 23.66
C ASP A 176 0.72 9.80 23.35
N ARG A 177 0.64 8.81 24.25
CA ARG A 177 1.16 7.44 23.98
C ARG A 177 0.48 6.81 22.77
N TYR A 178 -0.84 6.95 22.68
CA TYR A 178 -1.62 6.43 21.55
C TYR A 178 -1.19 7.09 20.23
N THR A 179 -1.13 8.42 20.20
CA THR A 179 -0.72 9.19 19.03
C THR A 179 0.70 8.86 18.59
N LEU A 180 1.65 8.81 19.54
CA LEU A 180 3.03 8.44 19.25
C LEU A 180 3.15 7.05 18.62
N SER A 181 2.34 6.09 19.10
CA SER A 181 2.31 4.73 18.56
C SER A 181 1.79 4.69 17.13
N VAL A 182 0.71 5.44 16.83
CA VAL A 182 0.14 5.55 15.47
C VAL A 182 1.16 6.17 14.51
N TYR A 183 1.79 7.27 14.91
CA TYR A 183 2.79 7.93 14.07
C TYR A 183 4.02 7.05 13.81
N LEU A 184 4.51 6.35 14.84
CA LEU A 184 5.63 5.41 14.70
C LEU A 184 5.27 4.25 13.77
N ALA A 185 4.06 3.71 13.88
CA ALA A 185 3.56 2.65 13.00
C ALA A 185 3.50 3.10 11.54
N ALA A 186 2.92 4.27 11.26
CA ALA A 186 2.81 4.82 9.91
C ALA A 186 4.18 5.08 9.27
N ARG A 187 5.13 5.62 10.05
CA ARG A 187 6.52 5.79 9.59
C ARG A 187 7.13 4.45 9.19
N LEU A 188 7.03 3.44 10.06
CA LEU A 188 7.62 2.12 9.81
C LEU A 188 6.97 1.43 8.60
N ALA A 189 5.65 1.50 8.46
CA ALA A 189 4.94 0.96 7.29
C ALA A 189 5.44 1.60 5.99
N PHE A 190 5.60 2.93 5.96
CA PHE A 190 6.15 3.61 4.78
C PHE A 190 7.60 3.19 4.49
N ARG A 191 8.44 2.98 5.51
CA ARG A 191 9.82 2.49 5.32
C ARG A 191 9.86 1.05 4.79
N MET A 192 8.89 0.22 5.15
CA MET A 192 8.71 -1.11 4.56
C MET A 192 8.30 -1.01 3.09
N ALA A 193 7.40 -0.10 2.73
CA ALA A 193 7.05 0.16 1.33
C ALA A 193 8.26 0.65 0.52
N VAL A 194 9.10 1.53 1.06
CA VAL A 194 10.36 1.93 0.40
C VAL A 194 11.29 0.72 0.18
N TRP A 195 11.36 -0.20 1.13
CA TRP A 195 12.13 -1.43 0.95
C TRP A 195 11.54 -2.33 -0.13
N HIS A 196 10.22 -2.41 -0.25
CA HIS A 196 9.57 -3.18 -1.30
C HIS A 196 10.05 -2.75 -2.69
N GLU A 197 10.07 -1.44 -2.97
CA GLU A 197 10.58 -0.89 -4.22
C GLU A 197 12.06 -1.26 -4.48
N ILE A 198 12.89 -1.15 -3.44
CA ILE A 198 14.30 -1.55 -3.51
C ILE A 198 14.40 -3.05 -3.81
N ALA A 199 13.67 -3.88 -3.07
CA ALA A 199 13.72 -5.33 -3.18
C ALA A 199 13.29 -5.79 -4.58
N GLN A 200 12.18 -5.25 -5.12
CA GLN A 200 11.72 -5.54 -6.48
C GLN A 200 12.79 -5.22 -7.51
N TRP A 201 13.44 -4.06 -7.41
CA TRP A 201 14.52 -3.69 -8.33
C TRP A 201 15.71 -4.66 -8.26
N TYR A 202 16.03 -5.14 -7.06
CA TYR A 202 17.12 -6.10 -6.83
C TYR A 202 16.72 -7.57 -7.08
N GLY A 203 15.57 -7.81 -7.71
CA GLY A 203 15.18 -9.13 -8.21
C GLY A 203 14.22 -9.90 -7.30
N TYR A 204 13.58 -9.23 -6.33
CA TYR A 204 12.48 -9.83 -5.59
C TYR A 204 11.35 -10.24 -6.54
N HIS A 205 10.73 -11.37 -6.25
CA HIS A 205 9.57 -11.87 -6.95
C HIS A 205 8.75 -12.74 -6.00
N SER A 206 7.47 -12.41 -5.85
CA SER A 206 6.51 -13.20 -5.08
C SER A 206 6.18 -14.53 -5.77
N VAL A 207 6.24 -14.56 -7.11
CA VAL A 207 6.03 -15.76 -7.93
C VAL A 207 7.32 -16.17 -8.63
N PRO A 208 7.86 -17.38 -8.36
CA PRO A 208 9.03 -17.89 -9.05
C PRO A 208 8.91 -17.79 -10.58
N GLY A 209 9.87 -17.09 -11.20
CA GLY A 209 9.94 -16.93 -12.66
C GLY A 209 9.17 -15.74 -13.25
N PHE A 210 8.47 -14.95 -12.43
CA PHE A 210 7.84 -13.69 -12.84
C PHE A 210 8.56 -12.52 -12.18
N SER A 211 9.32 -11.75 -12.96
CA SER A 211 10.01 -10.58 -12.44
C SER A 211 9.01 -9.49 -12.04
N GLU A 212 9.23 -8.89 -10.88
CA GLU A 212 8.51 -7.70 -10.40
C GLU A 212 9.30 -6.40 -10.63
N GLU A 213 10.45 -6.45 -11.31
CA GLU A 213 11.24 -5.24 -11.62
C GLU A 213 10.45 -4.20 -12.43
N ILE A 214 9.40 -4.62 -13.14
CA ILE A 214 8.45 -3.72 -13.82
C ILE A 214 7.77 -2.76 -12.85
N SER A 215 7.50 -3.17 -11.61
CA SER A 215 6.81 -2.38 -10.59
C SER A 215 7.73 -1.59 -9.67
N ALA A 216 9.05 -1.78 -9.76
CA ALA A 216 9.97 -1.09 -8.85
C ALA A 216 10.12 0.42 -9.15
N PHE A 217 9.83 1.29 -8.20
CA PHE A 217 9.96 2.75 -8.31
C PHE A 217 9.11 3.35 -9.46
N THR A 218 7.90 2.85 -9.70
CA THR A 218 6.98 3.51 -10.62
C THR A 218 6.54 4.88 -10.06
N PRO A 219 6.08 5.82 -10.90
CA PRO A 219 5.86 7.21 -10.51
C PRO A 219 4.81 7.44 -9.41
N GLU A 220 3.88 6.50 -9.24
CA GLU A 220 2.77 6.54 -8.30
C GLU A 220 3.07 5.89 -6.95
N ASP A 221 4.03 4.97 -6.88
CA ASP A 221 4.14 4.00 -5.77
C ASP A 221 4.23 4.69 -4.42
N LEU A 222 5.28 5.48 -4.24
CA LEU A 222 5.58 6.04 -2.92
C LEU A 222 4.62 7.16 -2.53
N TYR A 223 3.95 7.82 -3.48
CA TYR A 223 2.87 8.73 -3.13
C TYR A 223 1.61 7.96 -2.69
N SER A 224 1.29 6.85 -3.36
CA SER A 224 0.17 5.97 -3.02
C SER A 224 0.37 5.28 -1.67
N ASN A 225 1.57 4.76 -1.41
CA ASN A 225 1.97 4.22 -0.11
C ASN A 225 1.88 5.28 1.00
N LEU A 226 2.38 6.49 0.75
CA LEU A 226 2.27 7.60 1.70
C LEU A 226 0.82 8.00 1.99
N LEU A 227 -0.04 8.02 0.97
CA LEU A 227 -1.48 8.22 1.13
C LEU A 227 -2.07 7.14 2.05
N GLY A 228 -1.77 5.86 1.82
CA GLY A 228 -2.17 4.74 2.67
C GLY A 228 -1.82 4.94 4.15
N ALA A 229 -0.56 5.29 4.44
CA ALA A 229 -0.10 5.59 5.79
C ALA A 229 -0.89 6.76 6.41
N ARG A 230 -1.16 7.83 5.64
CA ARG A 230 -1.92 8.99 6.10
C ARG A 230 -3.38 8.66 6.41
N LEU A 231 -4.03 7.84 5.58
CA LEU A 231 -5.42 7.40 5.83
C LEU A 231 -5.50 6.53 7.09
N ALA A 232 -4.54 5.61 7.27
CA ALA A 232 -4.47 4.79 8.46
C ALA A 232 -4.24 5.62 9.74
N ILE A 233 -3.45 6.70 9.69
CA ILE A 233 -3.32 7.64 10.83
C ILE A 233 -4.70 8.18 11.23
N THR A 234 -5.46 8.74 10.29
CA THR A 234 -6.80 9.28 10.57
C THR A 234 -7.72 8.19 11.17
N LEU A 235 -7.80 7.01 10.53
CA LEU A 235 -8.65 5.92 10.99
C LEU A 235 -8.33 5.43 12.41
N LEU A 236 -7.04 5.26 12.71
CA LEU A 236 -6.60 4.80 14.02
C LEU A 236 -6.90 5.84 15.11
N LEU A 237 -6.65 7.12 14.83
CA LEU A 237 -6.93 8.21 15.77
C LEU A 237 -8.43 8.50 15.95
N GLU A 238 -9.28 8.00 15.04
CA GLU A 238 -10.75 7.98 15.17
C GLU A 238 -11.31 6.68 15.75
N GLY A 239 -10.45 5.72 16.13
CA GLY A 239 -10.85 4.51 16.84
C GLY A 239 -11.37 3.37 15.98
N GLN A 240 -10.97 3.33 14.70
CA GLN A 240 -11.26 2.23 13.77
C GLN A 240 -10.27 1.06 13.94
N GLY A 241 -9.23 1.18 14.78
CA GLY A 241 -8.26 0.11 15.07
C GLY A 241 -8.69 -0.93 16.12
N ARG A 242 -9.97 -0.96 16.50
CA ARG A 242 -10.47 -1.84 17.58
C ARG A 242 -10.62 -3.31 17.14
N SER A 243 -10.84 -3.54 15.85
CA SER A 243 -10.92 -4.87 15.23
C SER A 243 -10.60 -4.77 13.75
N VAL A 244 -10.21 -5.89 13.13
CA VAL A 244 -9.99 -5.97 11.67
C VAL A 244 -11.24 -5.54 10.90
N ALA A 245 -12.43 -5.94 11.36
CA ALA A 245 -13.68 -5.58 10.71
C ALA A 245 -13.96 -4.07 10.76
N ASP A 246 -13.62 -3.40 11.87
CA ASP A 246 -13.77 -1.94 11.97
C ASP A 246 -12.75 -1.22 11.09
N PHE A 247 -11.52 -1.71 11.03
CA PHE A 247 -10.49 -1.15 10.15
C PHE A 247 -10.90 -1.28 8.67
N ASN A 248 -11.40 -2.44 8.25
CA ASN A 248 -11.91 -2.66 6.89
C ASN A 248 -13.02 -1.67 6.52
N ARG A 249 -14.03 -1.53 7.38
CA ARG A 249 -15.11 -0.56 7.15
C ARG A 249 -14.61 0.88 7.17
N GLY A 250 -13.64 1.19 8.02
CA GLY A 250 -12.95 2.48 8.04
C GLY A 250 -12.27 2.79 6.72
N MET A 251 -11.48 1.85 6.18
CA MET A 251 -10.82 1.98 4.88
C MET A 251 -11.82 2.17 3.74
N GLN A 252 -12.90 1.39 3.73
CA GLN A 252 -13.99 1.53 2.76
C GLN A 252 -14.66 2.91 2.85
N GLY A 253 -14.78 3.48 4.05
CA GLY A 253 -15.39 4.77 4.31
C GLY A 253 -14.52 5.99 4.00
N ILE A 254 -13.21 5.90 4.24
CA ILE A 254 -12.28 7.03 4.11
C ILE A 254 -11.73 7.21 2.69
N LEU A 255 -11.54 6.11 1.95
CA LEU A 255 -10.91 6.13 0.63
C LEU A 255 -11.67 7.01 -0.40
N PRO A 256 -13.02 6.95 -0.50
CA PRO A 256 -13.77 7.86 -1.35
C PRO A 256 -13.57 9.34 -0.99
N SER A 257 -13.49 9.66 0.32
CA SER A 257 -13.24 11.02 0.79
C SER A 257 -11.85 11.51 0.36
N ALA A 258 -10.83 10.66 0.48
CA ALA A 258 -9.47 10.97 0.06
C ALA A 258 -9.39 11.23 -1.45
N LEU A 259 -9.97 10.34 -2.26
CA LEU A 259 -10.00 10.47 -3.72
C LEU A 259 -10.76 11.71 -4.18
N ALA A 260 -11.87 12.06 -3.52
CA ALA A 260 -12.59 13.30 -3.79
C ALA A 260 -11.71 14.54 -3.51
N GLN A 261 -10.98 14.56 -2.39
CA GLN A 261 -10.06 15.67 -2.05
C GLN A 261 -8.89 15.79 -3.04
N LEU A 262 -8.38 14.67 -3.54
CA LEU A 262 -7.35 14.62 -4.59
C LEU A 262 -7.89 14.98 -5.98
N SER A 263 -9.21 15.20 -6.12
CA SER A 263 -9.86 15.45 -7.40
C SER A 263 -9.67 14.27 -8.38
N ALA A 264 -9.95 13.06 -7.90
CA ALA A 264 -9.98 11.84 -8.70
C ALA A 264 -10.86 12.02 -9.95
N GLN A 265 -10.39 11.45 -11.05
CA GLN A 265 -10.99 11.58 -12.37
C GLN A 265 -11.68 10.27 -12.77
N PRO A 266 -12.68 10.33 -13.67
CA PRO A 266 -13.29 9.13 -14.23
C PRO A 266 -12.30 8.28 -15.04
N ALA A 267 -12.68 7.04 -15.35
CA ALA A 267 -11.81 6.07 -16.01
C ALA A 267 -11.31 6.53 -17.40
N ASP A 268 -12.15 7.22 -18.18
CA ASP A 268 -11.77 7.76 -19.48
C ASP A 268 -10.69 8.84 -19.37
N ALA A 269 -10.82 9.74 -18.38
CA ALA A 269 -9.80 10.73 -18.08
C ALA A 269 -8.50 10.08 -17.55
N THR A 270 -8.60 9.00 -16.77
CA THR A 270 -7.42 8.21 -16.35
C THR A 270 -6.69 7.60 -17.56
N ARG A 271 -7.43 7.01 -18.51
CA ARG A 271 -6.85 6.49 -19.77
C ARG A 271 -6.22 7.61 -20.60
N ALA A 272 -6.89 8.75 -20.72
CA ALA A 272 -6.36 9.91 -21.44
C ALA A 272 -5.08 10.47 -20.78
N ALA A 273 -5.00 10.46 -19.44
CA ALA A 273 -3.79 10.82 -18.71
C ALA A 273 -2.66 9.84 -18.99
N PHE A 274 -2.92 8.53 -19.05
CA PHE A 274 -1.93 7.54 -19.47
C PHE A 274 -1.48 7.74 -20.92
N ASP A 275 -2.42 7.97 -21.85
CA ASP A 275 -2.11 8.24 -23.25
C ASP A 275 -1.22 9.48 -23.43
N SER A 276 -1.37 10.51 -22.59
CA SER A 276 -0.59 11.75 -22.70
C SER A 276 0.88 11.59 -22.28
N ILE A 277 1.21 10.51 -21.56
CA ILE A 277 2.55 10.18 -21.07
C ILE A 277 3.13 8.89 -21.71
N ASP A 278 2.40 8.26 -22.63
CA ASP A 278 2.89 7.13 -23.43
C ASP A 278 4.16 7.52 -24.22
N GLY A 279 5.13 6.61 -24.25
CA GLY A 279 6.47 6.82 -24.79
C GLY A 279 7.43 7.62 -23.91
N ARG A 280 6.94 8.25 -22.81
CA ARG A 280 7.77 9.03 -21.87
C ARG A 280 7.85 8.41 -20.49
N TRP A 281 6.70 8.04 -19.92
CA TRP A 281 6.62 7.44 -18.59
C TRP A 281 6.38 5.92 -18.65
N TRP A 282 5.70 5.45 -19.69
CA TRP A 282 5.47 4.04 -19.98
C TRP A 282 5.42 3.82 -21.49
N ASP A 283 5.53 2.58 -21.96
CA ASP A 283 5.44 2.21 -23.38
C ASP A 283 4.32 1.18 -23.59
N LYS A 284 3.20 1.61 -24.18
CA LYS A 284 2.05 0.74 -24.45
C LYS A 284 2.33 -0.43 -25.41
N ARG A 285 3.47 -0.42 -26.10
CA ARG A 285 3.88 -1.48 -27.04
C ARG A 285 4.59 -2.62 -26.31
N GLN A 286 5.12 -2.37 -25.12
CA GLN A 286 5.72 -3.39 -24.28
C GLN A 286 4.65 -4.29 -23.65
N ARG A 287 5.10 -5.38 -23.03
CA ARG A 287 4.24 -6.38 -22.41
C ARG A 287 4.74 -6.68 -21.02
N VAL A 288 3.83 -6.91 -20.08
CA VAL A 288 4.20 -7.45 -18.76
C VAL A 288 4.86 -8.83 -18.95
N PRO A 289 6.00 -9.13 -18.29
CA PRO A 289 6.66 -8.36 -17.22
C PRO A 289 7.92 -7.59 -17.67
N GLU A 290 7.96 -7.03 -18.88
CA GLU A 290 9.13 -6.24 -19.34
C GLU A 290 9.38 -5.03 -18.45
N LYS A 291 10.57 -4.97 -17.81
CA LYS A 291 10.97 -3.88 -16.92
C LYS A 291 10.74 -2.49 -17.51
N PHE A 292 11.17 -2.30 -18.76
CA PHE A 292 11.07 -1.02 -19.47
C PHE A 292 9.73 -0.81 -20.17
N LEU A 293 8.68 -1.53 -19.77
CA LEU A 293 7.31 -1.05 -19.95
C LEU A 293 7.12 0.25 -19.19
N VAL A 294 7.72 0.38 -18.00
CA VAL A 294 7.79 1.65 -17.26
C VAL A 294 9.13 2.31 -17.54
N LEU A 295 9.07 3.51 -18.10
CA LEU A 295 10.21 4.29 -18.60
C LEU A 295 10.67 5.37 -17.62
N TYR A 296 9.72 5.98 -16.90
CA TYR A 296 9.98 6.97 -15.86
C TYR A 296 9.92 6.28 -14.49
N ARG A 297 11.00 6.45 -13.70
CA ARG A 297 11.13 5.89 -12.36
C ARG A 297 11.33 7.01 -11.35
N ASP A 298 10.59 7.00 -10.25
CA ASP A 298 10.71 7.99 -9.18
C ASP A 298 11.53 7.42 -8.01
N TYR A 299 12.84 7.69 -8.05
CA TYR A 299 13.78 7.25 -7.01
C TYR A 299 13.78 8.15 -5.76
N ASN A 300 12.93 9.18 -5.68
CA ASN A 300 12.78 9.92 -4.43
C ASN A 300 12.04 9.05 -3.42
N VAL A 301 12.59 8.85 -2.22
CA VAL A 301 12.00 8.01 -1.16
C VAL A 301 11.68 8.76 0.13
N GLU A 302 11.67 10.09 0.05
CA GLU A 302 11.29 10.93 1.18
C GLU A 302 9.80 10.74 1.50
N ASP A 303 9.48 10.79 2.79
CA ASP A 303 8.13 10.74 3.34
C ASP A 303 7.49 12.13 3.43
N ASP A 304 8.06 13.09 2.72
CA ASP A 304 7.63 14.46 2.51
C ASP A 304 7.76 14.73 1.01
N ARG A 305 6.66 14.61 0.27
CA ARG A 305 6.71 14.63 -1.19
C ARG A 305 5.46 15.18 -1.85
N LEU A 306 5.66 15.62 -3.08
CA LEU A 306 4.60 15.85 -4.06
C LEU A 306 4.42 14.57 -4.89
N PRO A 307 3.23 14.34 -5.47
CA PRO A 307 3.02 13.30 -6.44
C PRO A 307 3.72 13.62 -7.76
N SER A 308 4.00 12.59 -8.56
CA SER A 308 4.34 12.75 -9.97
C SER A 308 3.09 13.16 -10.76
N GLN A 309 3.11 14.33 -11.40
CA GLN A 309 2.04 14.83 -12.28
C GLN A 309 2.51 14.90 -13.74
N PRO A 310 1.67 14.51 -14.72
CA PRO A 310 1.92 14.78 -16.12
C PRO A 310 2.10 16.28 -16.39
N GLU A 311 2.93 16.65 -17.37
CA GLU A 311 3.22 18.04 -17.72
C GLU A 311 1.97 18.87 -18.04
N GLN A 312 0.91 18.23 -18.54
CA GLN A 312 -0.33 18.89 -18.91
C GLN A 312 -1.25 19.17 -17.71
N GLU A 313 -0.94 18.65 -16.51
CA GLU A 313 -1.71 18.95 -15.32
C GLU A 313 -1.46 20.38 -14.86
N THR A 314 -2.54 21.04 -14.45
CA THR A 314 -2.56 22.47 -14.09
C THR A 314 -2.96 22.70 -12.64
N GLU A 315 -3.57 21.71 -11.98
CA GLU A 315 -3.85 21.79 -10.55
C GLU A 315 -2.56 21.66 -9.73
N ALA A 316 -2.45 22.47 -8.69
CA ALA A 316 -1.36 22.36 -7.75
C ALA A 316 -1.38 20.97 -7.09
N ALA A 317 -0.26 20.26 -7.19
CA ALA A 317 -0.04 18.99 -6.52
C ALA A 317 -0.28 19.10 -5.00
N MET A 318 -0.98 18.11 -4.45
CA MET A 318 -1.21 17.99 -3.02
C MET A 318 0.01 17.35 -2.38
N ARG A 319 0.75 18.13 -1.59
CA ARG A 319 1.88 17.61 -0.82
C ARG A 319 1.36 16.75 0.32
N LEU A 320 1.99 15.59 0.56
CA LEU A 320 1.78 14.78 1.76
C LEU A 320 3.09 14.63 2.52
N ALA A 321 3.01 14.55 3.85
CA ALA A 321 4.16 14.23 4.67
C ALA A 321 3.81 13.41 5.93
N LEU A 322 4.72 12.54 6.38
CA LEU A 322 4.63 11.91 7.70
C LEU A 322 5.31 12.79 8.78
N PRO A 323 4.82 12.73 10.03
CA PRO A 323 5.48 13.39 11.16
C PRO A 323 6.88 12.80 11.38
N ARG A 324 7.92 13.65 11.42
CA ARG A 324 9.27 13.23 11.83
C ARG A 324 9.42 13.17 13.36
N TYR A 325 8.62 13.99 14.04
CA TYR A 325 8.61 14.15 15.49
C TYR A 325 7.17 14.10 16.00
N TYR A 326 7.03 13.66 17.23
CA TYR A 326 5.84 13.94 18.02
C TYR A 326 6.29 14.52 19.36
N ARG A 327 5.92 15.77 19.64
CA ARG A 327 6.45 16.53 20.78
C ARG A 327 8.00 16.53 20.74
N ASN A 328 8.67 15.96 21.74
CA ASN A 328 10.13 15.86 21.83
C ASN A 328 10.69 14.50 21.38
N TRP A 329 9.86 13.56 20.94
CA TRP A 329 10.32 12.26 20.46
C TRP A 329 10.51 12.29 18.94
N SER A 330 11.75 12.04 18.51
CA SER A 330 12.11 11.72 17.12
C SER A 330 11.69 10.29 16.81
N LEU A 331 10.82 10.09 15.83
CA LEU A 331 10.31 8.74 15.53
C LEU A 331 11.42 7.79 15.05
N ALA A 332 12.42 8.31 14.35
CA ALA A 332 13.59 7.55 13.89
C ALA A 332 14.50 7.09 15.05
N ASP A 333 14.41 7.72 16.22
CA ASP A 333 15.18 7.33 17.39
C ASP A 333 14.49 6.22 18.19
N LEU A 334 13.19 6.00 17.99
CA LEU A 334 12.40 5.01 18.75
C LEU A 334 12.48 3.60 18.18
N ALA A 335 12.67 3.46 16.87
CA ALA A 335 12.78 2.17 16.20
C ALA A 335 13.68 2.24 14.97
N VAL A 336 14.34 1.12 14.66
CA VAL A 336 15.17 0.96 13.46
C VAL A 336 14.64 -0.21 12.65
N PHE A 337 14.43 0.02 11.35
CA PHE A 337 14.17 -1.05 10.39
C PHE A 337 15.50 -1.62 9.88
N GLU A 338 15.71 -2.91 10.12
CA GLU A 338 16.93 -3.65 9.79
C GLU A 338 16.64 -4.80 8.83
N LEU A 339 17.58 -5.04 7.92
CA LEU A 339 17.50 -6.07 6.90
C LEU A 339 18.70 -6.99 7.04
N TRP A 340 18.44 -8.19 7.54
CA TRP A 340 19.44 -9.20 7.86
C TRP A 340 19.59 -10.22 6.71
N PRO A 341 20.69 -10.99 6.68
CA PRO A 341 20.86 -12.03 5.68
C PRO A 341 19.66 -13.00 5.69
N ALA A 342 19.14 -13.31 4.50
CA ALA A 342 18.12 -14.34 4.26
C ALA A 342 18.67 -15.42 3.32
N ARG A 343 17.84 -16.41 3.00
CA ARG A 343 18.25 -17.55 2.15
C ARG A 343 18.50 -17.14 0.70
N ASP A 344 17.68 -16.24 0.19
CA ASP A 344 17.80 -15.65 -1.14
C ASP A 344 17.87 -14.13 -0.98
N MET A 345 18.94 -13.54 -1.47
CA MET A 345 19.20 -12.10 -1.40
C MET A 345 19.17 -11.44 -2.77
N GLY A 346 18.73 -12.16 -3.81
CA GLY A 346 18.65 -11.67 -5.17
C GLY A 346 19.98 -11.07 -5.63
N ASN A 347 19.90 -9.87 -6.18
CA ASN A 347 21.06 -9.11 -6.69
C ASN A 347 21.58 -8.07 -5.68
N LEU A 348 21.19 -8.14 -4.40
CA LEU A 348 21.68 -7.21 -3.38
C LEU A 348 23.22 -7.26 -3.31
N PRO A 349 23.88 -6.10 -3.11
CA PRO A 349 25.33 -6.06 -3.06
C PRO A 349 25.84 -6.87 -1.86
N ALA A 350 26.95 -7.58 -2.07
CA ALA A 350 27.64 -8.31 -1.01
C ALA A 350 28.35 -7.32 -0.08
N THR A 351 27.61 -6.74 0.88
CA THR A 351 28.11 -5.75 1.84
C THR A 351 27.89 -6.19 3.29
N VAL A 352 28.40 -5.39 4.23
CA VAL A 352 28.25 -5.61 5.67
C VAL A 352 26.79 -5.40 6.08
N LEU A 353 26.14 -6.49 6.48
CA LEU A 353 24.77 -6.52 7.01
C LEU A 353 24.75 -6.26 8.53
N PRO A 354 23.62 -5.83 9.11
CA PRO A 354 22.33 -5.57 8.45
C PRO A 354 22.32 -4.26 7.65
N PHE A 355 21.54 -4.19 6.56
CA PHE A 355 21.17 -2.90 5.99
C PHE A 355 20.18 -2.20 6.91
N THR A 356 20.23 -0.88 6.91
CA THR A 356 19.31 0.01 7.61
C THR A 356 18.82 1.08 6.66
N GLU A 357 17.89 1.93 7.11
CA GLU A 357 17.43 3.10 6.33
C GLU A 357 18.59 4.01 5.85
N ARG A 358 19.75 3.99 6.53
CA ARG A 358 20.94 4.76 6.12
C ARG A 358 21.57 4.25 4.82
N ASP A 359 21.34 3.00 4.47
CA ASP A 359 21.91 2.34 3.30
C ASP A 359 21.02 2.51 2.06
N PHE A 360 19.73 2.83 2.25
CA PHE A 360 18.75 2.97 1.16
C PHE A 360 19.21 3.97 0.08
N PRO A 361 19.72 5.18 0.39
CA PRO A 361 20.16 6.12 -0.64
C PRO A 361 21.26 5.56 -1.57
N ALA A 362 22.13 4.69 -1.07
CA ALA A 362 23.18 4.08 -1.88
C ALA A 362 22.63 3.00 -2.82
N LEU A 363 21.73 2.14 -2.30
CA LEU A 363 21.02 1.12 -3.09
C LEU A 363 20.18 1.76 -4.21
N ILE A 364 19.43 2.81 -3.88
CA ILE A 364 18.57 3.53 -4.81
C ILE A 364 19.40 4.26 -5.88
N ARG A 365 20.52 4.90 -5.49
CA ARG A 365 21.41 5.55 -6.46
C ARG A 365 21.99 4.55 -7.44
N HIS A 366 22.41 3.38 -6.96
CA HIS A 366 22.88 2.31 -7.82
C HIS A 366 21.79 1.88 -8.81
N ALA A 367 20.57 1.68 -8.33
CA ALA A 367 19.42 1.35 -9.17
C ALA A 367 19.19 2.38 -10.29
N ALA A 368 19.16 3.66 -9.92
CA ALA A 368 19.00 4.79 -10.84
C ALA A 368 20.13 4.87 -11.89
N GLU A 369 21.38 4.68 -11.48
CA GLU A 369 22.53 4.71 -12.38
C GLU A 369 22.55 3.55 -13.37
N VAL A 370 22.10 2.37 -12.94
CA VAL A 370 21.98 1.20 -13.84
C VAL A 370 20.86 1.42 -14.83
N ASP A 371 19.66 1.82 -14.39
CA ASP A 371 18.53 2.06 -15.28
C ASP A 371 18.80 3.21 -16.27
N ALA A 372 19.56 4.24 -15.87
CA ALA A 372 20.00 5.29 -16.78
C ALA A 372 20.87 4.75 -17.94
N LYS A 373 21.63 3.67 -17.71
CA LYS A 373 22.50 3.05 -18.73
C LYS A 373 21.78 1.98 -19.56
N THR A 374 20.81 1.29 -18.98
CA THR A 374 20.14 0.13 -19.58
C THR A 374 18.78 0.44 -20.17
N SER A 375 18.18 1.59 -19.84
CA SER A 375 16.92 2.05 -20.43
C SER A 375 17.00 2.21 -21.96
N PRO A 376 15.87 2.08 -22.69
CA PRO A 376 15.85 2.25 -24.14
C PRO A 376 16.42 3.61 -24.59
N LEU A 377 17.11 3.63 -25.73
CA LEU A 377 17.73 4.84 -26.30
C LEU A 377 16.75 6.01 -26.50
N SER A 378 15.46 5.74 -26.67
CA SER A 378 14.42 6.77 -26.76
C SER A 378 14.29 7.58 -25.48
N VAL A 379 14.56 6.98 -24.32
CA VAL A 379 14.49 7.63 -23.01
C VAL A 379 15.82 8.30 -22.64
N GLN A 380 16.95 7.74 -23.09
CA GLN A 380 18.29 8.28 -22.79
C GLN A 380 18.57 9.63 -23.47
N ARG A 381 17.85 9.99 -24.54
CA ARG A 381 18.09 11.22 -25.32
C ARG A 381 17.32 12.44 -24.80
N ASP A 382 16.31 12.22 -23.97
CA ASP A 382 15.41 13.26 -23.44
C ASP A 382 15.74 13.66 -21.98
N LYS A 383 16.82 13.12 -21.41
CA LYS A 383 17.42 13.53 -20.12
C LYS A 383 18.70 14.32 -20.37
#